data_AF-A0A6H1KQK1-F1
#
_entry.id   AF-A0A6H1KQK1-F1
#
_cell.length_a   1.000
_cell.length_b   1.000
_cell.length_c   1.000
_cell.angle_alpha   90.00
_cell.angle_beta   90.00
_cell.angle_gamma   90.00
#
_symmetry.space_group_name_H-M   'P 1'
#
loop_
_entity.id
_entity.type
_entity.pdbx_description
1 polymer ?
#
loop_
_entity_poly.entity_id
_entity_poly.type
_entity_poly.pdbx_seq_one_letter_code
_entity_poly.pdbx_strand_id
1 'polypeptide(L)'
;MGKRDETAPDLLNIGDAYTFDCGLKLSFTSFQAPDMDEKSLQERAKDEGMRGPKGSLNFFQVNAVVENVGSKKLTFDLHYQYHYARVGDPARKAAGLDDLDGALFDVVLHPGRRLAGYFLFASKTEWGDRVEVDSKIYLEPSLTTLSSVWRGRLPGAPAALETTPRAQAVSQPVSASAATVAAVQAEMRKRDEGRRIALENPRLALELGIGDPDRHAGFDDGGLIDINGVAAETLSRAFRLSADAASRIVGARARVGGAFTSVEEIVLYAELSSREEQLLQERAVVLPW
;
A
#
# COMPACT_ATOMS: atom_id res chain seq x y z
N MET A 1 12.00 18.43 6.18
CA MET A 1 12.89 17.47 6.88
C MET A 1 13.28 16.43 5.83
N GLY A 2 14.56 16.14 5.62
CA GLY A 2 15.00 15.34 4.47
C GLY A 2 14.54 13.88 4.54
N LYS A 3 14.14 13.33 3.38
CA LYS A 3 13.96 11.88 3.19
C LYS A 3 15.25 11.17 3.62
N ARG A 4 15.15 10.22 4.54
CA ARG A 4 16.25 9.31 4.87
C ARG A 4 15.90 7.94 4.34
N ASP A 5 16.90 7.28 3.77
CA ASP A 5 16.79 5.89 3.37
C ASP A 5 17.65 5.07 4.33
N GLU A 6 17.04 4.09 4.98
CA GLU A 6 17.73 3.07 5.78
C GLU A 6 17.71 1.78 4.99
N THR A 7 18.87 1.19 4.73
CA THR A 7 18.99 -0.03 3.95
C THR A 7 19.70 -1.08 4.78
N ALA A 8 19.14 -2.29 4.84
CA ALA A 8 19.82 -3.43 5.45
C ALA A 8 21.16 -3.66 4.73
N PRO A 9 22.28 -3.83 5.45
CA PRO A 9 23.61 -3.83 4.86
C PRO A 9 23.91 -5.08 4.03
N ASP A 10 23.22 -6.20 4.29
CA ASP A 10 23.47 -7.50 3.69
C ASP A 10 22.19 -8.16 3.18
N LEU A 11 22.37 -9.16 2.30
CA LEU A 11 21.30 -10.06 1.87
C LEU A 11 20.91 -11.00 3.02
N LEU A 12 19.70 -10.85 3.52
CA LEU A 12 19.18 -11.57 4.68
C LEU A 12 18.59 -12.93 4.26
N ASN A 13 18.60 -13.94 5.13
CA ASN A 13 17.91 -15.19 4.84
C ASN A 13 16.49 -15.13 5.41
N ILE A 14 15.54 -15.76 4.72
CA ILE A 14 14.21 -16.03 5.30
C ILE A 14 14.41 -16.83 6.59
N GLY A 15 13.78 -16.37 7.67
CA GLY A 15 13.98 -16.84 9.04
C GLY A 15 14.85 -15.91 9.90
N ASP A 16 15.69 -15.07 9.28
CA ASP A 16 16.45 -14.05 10.00
C ASP A 16 15.52 -12.91 10.45
N ALA A 17 16.02 -12.05 11.34
CA ALA A 17 15.37 -10.81 11.72
C ALA A 17 16.37 -9.66 11.65
N TYR A 18 15.91 -8.51 11.18
CA TYR A 18 16.73 -7.30 11.09
C TYR A 18 16.03 -6.13 11.77
N THR A 19 16.79 -5.34 12.52
CA THR A 19 16.30 -4.16 13.22
C THR A 19 16.86 -2.91 12.57
N PHE A 20 15.97 -2.05 12.09
CA PHE A 20 16.29 -0.74 11.54
C PHE A 20 16.56 0.29 12.66
N ASP A 21 17.22 1.39 12.33
CA ASP A 21 17.62 2.41 13.32
C ASP A 21 16.41 3.08 13.98
N CYS A 22 15.29 3.12 13.26
CA CYS A 22 14.01 3.60 13.77
C CYS A 22 13.38 2.70 14.86
N GLY A 23 13.95 1.51 15.12
CA GLY A 23 13.43 0.53 16.07
C GLY A 23 12.37 -0.42 15.51
N LEU A 24 12.13 -0.40 14.20
CA LEU A 24 11.33 -1.43 13.53
C LEU A 24 12.19 -2.67 13.35
N LYS A 25 11.73 -3.81 13.87
CA LYS A 25 12.32 -5.12 13.61
C LYS A 25 11.43 -5.89 12.64
N LEU A 26 12.00 -6.28 11.50
CA LEU A 26 11.33 -7.03 10.44
C LEU A 26 11.93 -8.43 10.33
N SER A 27 11.07 -9.42 10.11
CA SER A 27 11.46 -10.79 9.79
C SER A 27 10.49 -11.37 8.78
N PHE A 28 11.01 -11.88 7.66
CA PHE A 28 10.25 -12.79 6.80
C PHE A 28 10.52 -14.21 7.25
N THR A 29 9.50 -14.92 7.71
CA THR A 29 9.67 -16.11 8.56
C THR A 29 9.61 -17.42 7.78
N SER A 30 8.76 -17.52 6.75
CA SER A 30 8.65 -18.75 5.96
C SER A 30 8.00 -18.54 4.60
N PHE A 31 8.25 -19.49 3.69
CA PHE A 31 7.46 -19.71 2.50
C PHE A 31 6.49 -20.88 2.71
N GLN A 32 5.24 -20.73 2.28
CA GLN A 32 4.24 -21.80 2.32
C GLN A 32 3.31 -21.77 1.11
N ALA A 33 2.58 -22.86 0.90
CA ALA A 33 1.47 -22.84 -0.03
C ALA A 33 0.37 -21.91 0.52
N PRO A 34 -0.25 -21.04 -0.30
CA PRO A 34 -1.37 -20.22 0.15
C PRO A 34 -2.55 -21.08 0.58
N ASP A 35 -3.27 -20.67 1.63
CA ASP A 35 -4.52 -21.31 2.06
C ASP A 35 -5.71 -20.81 1.22
N MET A 36 -5.62 -21.01 -0.10
CA MET A 36 -6.60 -20.58 -1.08
C MET A 36 -6.71 -21.62 -2.19
N ASP A 37 -7.91 -21.79 -2.75
CA ASP A 37 -8.10 -22.74 -3.84
C ASP A 37 -7.39 -22.30 -5.12
N GLU A 38 -6.94 -23.27 -5.91
CA GLU A 38 -6.14 -23.03 -7.12
C GLU A 38 -6.88 -22.18 -8.17
N LYS A 39 -8.21 -22.27 -8.23
CA LYS A 39 -8.99 -21.50 -9.21
C LYS A 39 -8.97 -20.02 -8.85
N SER A 40 -9.23 -19.67 -7.58
CA SER A 40 -9.13 -18.30 -7.09
C SER A 40 -7.73 -17.71 -7.28
N LEU A 41 -6.70 -18.50 -7.02
CA LEU A 41 -5.30 -18.09 -7.24
C LEU A 41 -4.99 -17.84 -8.72
N GLN A 42 -5.49 -18.69 -9.63
CA GLN A 42 -5.33 -18.51 -11.07
C GLN A 42 -6.07 -17.28 -11.60
N GLU A 43 -7.28 -17.01 -11.11
CA GLU A 43 -8.03 -15.82 -11.48
C GLU A 43 -7.28 -14.55 -11.07
N ARG A 44 -6.78 -14.47 -9.82
CA ARG A 44 -5.99 -13.33 -9.34
C ARG A 44 -4.67 -13.15 -10.11
N ALA A 45 -3.95 -14.24 -10.38
CA ALA A 45 -2.74 -14.17 -11.17
C ALA A 45 -2.98 -13.63 -12.58
N LYS A 46 -4.13 -13.99 -13.19
CA LYS A 46 -4.53 -13.50 -14.51
C LYS A 46 -4.78 -11.98 -14.49
N ASP A 47 -5.40 -11.46 -13.44
CA ASP A 47 -5.64 -10.01 -13.26
C ASP A 47 -4.31 -9.24 -13.15
N GLU A 48 -3.31 -9.85 -12.52
CA GLU A 48 -1.92 -9.35 -12.43
C GLU A 48 -1.07 -9.65 -13.69
N GLY A 49 -1.71 -10.04 -14.80
CA GLY A 49 -1.05 -10.28 -16.08
C GLY A 49 -0.26 -11.59 -16.17
N MET A 50 -0.26 -12.42 -15.14
CA MET A 50 0.41 -13.72 -15.12
C MET A 50 -0.54 -14.83 -15.59
N ARG A 51 -0.24 -15.45 -16.73
CA ARG A 51 -1.06 -16.51 -17.34
C ARG A 51 -0.26 -17.77 -17.57
N GLY A 52 -0.94 -18.90 -17.46
CA GLY A 52 -0.40 -20.20 -17.82
C GLY A 52 -1.46 -21.30 -17.71
N PRO A 53 -1.24 -22.46 -18.34
CA PRO A 53 -2.11 -23.62 -18.14
C PRO A 53 -2.09 -24.10 -16.69
N LYS A 54 -3.07 -24.93 -16.32
CA LYS A 54 -3.13 -25.53 -14.98
C LYS A 54 -1.81 -26.22 -14.64
N GLY A 55 -1.27 -25.93 -13.46
CA GLY A 55 0.01 -26.48 -12.99
C GLY A 55 1.28 -25.85 -13.56
N SER A 56 1.19 -24.80 -14.39
CA SER A 56 2.38 -24.07 -14.86
C SER A 56 2.77 -22.86 -13.99
N LEU A 57 1.95 -22.56 -12.98
CA LEU A 57 2.20 -21.49 -12.03
C LEU A 57 2.48 -22.10 -10.65
N ASN A 58 3.47 -21.54 -9.96
CA ASN A 58 3.71 -21.76 -8.55
C ASN A 58 3.07 -20.60 -7.77
N PHE A 59 2.25 -20.95 -6.79
CA PHE A 59 1.68 -20.00 -5.85
C PHE A 59 2.36 -20.16 -4.49
N PHE A 60 2.76 -19.06 -3.88
CA PHE A 60 3.45 -19.09 -2.60
C PHE A 60 3.11 -17.88 -1.75
N GLN A 61 3.06 -18.13 -0.45
CA GLN A 61 2.88 -17.15 0.60
C GLN A 61 4.20 -16.92 1.32
N VAL A 62 4.53 -15.66 1.58
CA VAL A 62 5.67 -15.25 2.41
C VAL A 62 5.12 -14.66 3.69
N ASN A 63 5.40 -15.31 4.82
CA ASN A 63 5.00 -14.80 6.12
C ASN A 63 5.98 -13.75 6.61
N ALA A 64 5.47 -12.70 7.25
CA ALA A 64 6.25 -11.63 7.83
C ALA A 64 5.80 -11.31 9.26
N VAL A 65 6.75 -10.91 10.08
CA VAL A 65 6.53 -10.38 11.42
C VAL A 65 7.24 -9.04 11.53
N VAL A 66 6.50 -8.05 12.01
CA VAL A 66 7.03 -6.73 12.37
C VAL A 66 6.87 -6.52 13.86
N GLU A 67 7.89 -5.97 14.50
CA GLU A 67 7.93 -5.68 15.92
C GLU A 67 8.49 -4.28 16.13
N ASN A 68 7.86 -3.50 17.01
CA ASN A 68 8.41 -2.22 17.44
C ASN A 68 9.24 -2.42 18.70
N VAL A 69 10.56 -2.55 18.55
CA VAL A 69 11.51 -2.66 19.66
C VAL A 69 12.04 -1.30 20.12
N GLY A 70 11.61 -0.22 19.47
CA GLY A 70 11.94 1.15 19.82
C GLY A 70 11.06 1.70 20.96
N SER A 71 11.32 2.96 21.32
CA SER A 71 10.61 3.67 22.38
C SER A 71 9.46 4.56 21.89
N LYS A 72 9.33 4.74 20.57
CA LYS A 72 8.32 5.61 19.94
C LYS A 72 7.30 4.78 19.18
N LYS A 73 6.06 5.28 19.07
CA LYS A 73 5.08 4.70 18.13
C LYS A 73 5.61 4.81 16.70
N LEU A 74 5.35 3.79 15.90
CA LEU A 74 5.65 3.77 14.47
C LEU A 74 4.34 3.77 13.70
N THR A 75 4.33 4.51 12.59
CA THR A 75 3.23 4.53 11.62
C THR A 75 3.83 4.22 10.27
N PHE A 76 3.36 3.17 9.59
CA PHE A 76 3.96 2.72 8.35
C PHE A 76 3.02 1.87 7.50
N ASP A 77 3.37 1.78 6.22
CA ASP A 77 2.73 0.86 5.27
C ASP A 77 3.64 -0.32 4.96
N LEU A 78 3.06 -1.52 5.02
CA LEU A 78 3.64 -2.80 4.60
C LEU A 78 2.77 -3.39 3.47
N HIS A 79 2.80 -2.72 2.32
CA HIS A 79 1.91 -3.02 1.19
C HIS A 79 2.62 -3.82 0.08
N TYR A 80 1.95 -4.81 -0.51
CA TYR A 80 2.53 -5.70 -1.54
C TYR A 80 3.06 -4.94 -2.77
N GLN A 81 2.54 -3.75 -3.08
CA GLN A 81 3.06 -2.93 -4.18
C GLN A 81 4.50 -2.45 -3.95
N TYR A 82 5.01 -2.57 -2.72
CA TYR A 82 6.38 -2.24 -2.32
C TYR A 82 7.23 -3.47 -1.98
N HIS A 83 6.65 -4.67 -2.14
CA HIS A 83 7.34 -5.94 -1.92
C HIS A 83 7.31 -6.78 -3.19
N TYR A 84 8.48 -7.05 -3.76
CA TYR A 84 8.56 -7.85 -4.98
C TYR A 84 9.37 -9.11 -4.74
N ALA A 85 8.79 -10.25 -5.08
CA ALA A 85 9.53 -11.50 -5.14
C ALA A 85 10.14 -11.66 -6.53
N ARG A 86 11.43 -11.99 -6.59
CA ARG A 86 12.13 -12.48 -7.78
C ARG A 86 12.31 -13.97 -7.66
N VAL A 87 12.12 -14.73 -8.74
CA VAL A 87 12.23 -16.20 -8.72
C VAL A 87 13.21 -16.69 -9.77
N GLY A 88 14.24 -17.40 -9.32
CA GLY A 88 15.35 -17.90 -10.13
C GLY A 88 16.26 -16.79 -10.62
N ASP A 89 16.00 -16.32 -11.85
CA ASP A 89 16.73 -15.22 -12.46
C ASP A 89 16.32 -13.89 -11.79
N PRO A 90 17.28 -13.05 -11.34
CA PRO A 90 16.98 -11.73 -10.75
C PRO A 90 16.14 -10.80 -11.63
N ALA A 91 16.12 -10.99 -12.95
CA ALA A 91 15.28 -10.21 -13.86
C ALA A 91 13.79 -10.64 -13.85
N ARG A 92 13.47 -11.82 -13.28
CA ARG A 92 12.12 -12.38 -13.29
C ARG A 92 11.36 -11.99 -12.03
N LYS A 93 10.34 -11.17 -12.21
CA LYS A 93 9.46 -10.70 -11.14
C LYS A 93 8.22 -11.59 -11.02
N ALA A 94 7.98 -12.14 -9.84
CA ALA A 94 6.71 -12.78 -9.50
C ALA A 94 5.59 -11.74 -9.46
N ALA A 95 4.37 -12.14 -9.81
CA ALA A 95 3.18 -11.32 -9.64
C ALA A 95 2.79 -11.35 -8.15
N GLY A 96 2.68 -10.19 -7.51
CA GLY A 96 2.07 -10.08 -6.18
C GLY A 96 0.58 -10.24 -6.32
N LEU A 97 -0.02 -11.20 -5.63
CA LEU A 97 -1.45 -11.43 -5.68
C LEU A 97 -2.07 -10.66 -4.53
N ASP A 98 -2.91 -9.69 -4.85
CA ASP A 98 -3.62 -8.91 -3.85
C ASP A 98 -4.47 -9.87 -3.01
N ASP A 99 -4.17 -10.00 -1.72
CA ASP A 99 -5.00 -10.70 -0.75
C ASP A 99 -5.28 -9.81 0.45
N LEU A 100 -6.56 -9.53 0.64
CA LEU A 100 -7.08 -8.50 1.54
C LEU A 100 -6.75 -8.76 3.01
N ASP A 101 -6.43 -10.02 3.35
CA ASP A 101 -6.18 -10.47 4.73
C ASP A 101 -4.68 -10.46 5.13
N GLY A 102 -3.76 -10.25 4.18
CA GLY A 102 -2.30 -10.39 4.41
C GLY A 102 -1.50 -9.09 4.47
N ALA A 103 -1.94 -8.04 3.77
CA ALA A 103 -1.24 -6.75 3.66
C ALA A 103 -1.53 -5.85 4.87
N LEU A 104 -0.49 -5.17 5.39
CA LEU A 104 -0.63 -4.29 6.55
C LEU A 104 -0.58 -2.82 6.09
N PHE A 105 -1.72 -2.14 6.14
CA PHE A 105 -1.87 -0.73 5.76
C PHE A 105 -2.08 0.15 6.99
N ASP A 106 -1.63 1.40 6.92
CA ASP A 106 -1.82 2.43 7.96
C ASP A 106 -1.46 1.89 9.35
N VAL A 107 -0.39 1.10 9.43
CA VAL A 107 -0.07 0.33 10.62
C VAL A 107 0.46 1.25 11.68
N VAL A 108 -0.32 1.45 12.74
CA VAL A 108 0.16 2.08 13.97
C VAL A 108 0.66 1.01 14.93
N LEU A 109 1.98 0.86 15.02
CA LEU A 109 2.63 -0.11 15.90
C LEU A 109 3.21 0.59 17.14
N HIS A 110 2.59 0.36 18.30
CA HIS A 110 3.06 0.88 19.58
C HIS A 110 4.33 0.14 20.07
N PRO A 111 5.17 0.78 20.90
CA PRO A 111 6.34 0.14 21.51
C PRO A 111 6.03 -1.21 22.16
N GLY A 112 6.90 -2.20 21.93
CA GLY A 112 6.75 -3.56 22.43
C GLY A 112 5.64 -4.39 21.78
N ARG A 113 4.96 -3.86 20.76
CA ARG A 113 3.93 -4.60 20.02
C ARG A 113 4.54 -5.27 18.80
N ARG A 114 3.98 -6.43 18.48
CA ARG A 114 4.27 -7.21 17.27
C ARG A 114 3.01 -7.42 16.45
N LEU A 115 3.18 -7.50 15.14
CA LEU A 115 2.13 -7.78 14.18
C LEU A 115 2.66 -8.79 13.16
N ALA A 116 1.81 -9.74 12.76
CA ALA A 116 2.13 -10.72 11.74
C ALA A 116 1.26 -10.44 10.51
N GLY A 117 1.84 -10.64 9.34
CA GLY A 117 1.17 -10.49 8.05
C GLY A 117 1.76 -11.47 7.05
N TYR A 118 1.26 -11.45 5.82
CA TYR A 118 1.78 -12.31 4.76
C TYR A 118 1.53 -11.71 3.38
N PHE A 119 2.31 -12.16 2.41
CA PHE A 119 2.22 -11.73 1.02
C PHE A 119 2.03 -12.94 0.12
N LEU A 120 1.10 -12.86 -0.82
CA LEU A 120 0.87 -13.90 -1.82
C LEU A 120 1.55 -13.54 -3.14
N PHE A 121 2.15 -14.54 -3.78
CA PHE A 121 2.81 -14.37 -5.07
C PHE A 121 2.49 -15.53 -6.01
N ALA A 122 2.49 -15.24 -7.31
CA ALA A 122 2.54 -16.21 -8.39
C ALA A 122 3.84 -16.08 -9.17
N SER A 123 4.43 -17.21 -9.54
CA SER A 123 5.56 -17.30 -10.47
C SER A 123 5.33 -18.43 -11.46
N LYS A 124 6.09 -18.48 -12.56
CA LYS A 124 6.07 -19.66 -13.42
C LYS A 124 6.89 -20.78 -12.79
N THR A 125 6.39 -22.00 -12.84
CA THR A 125 7.07 -23.18 -12.27
C THR A 125 8.45 -23.41 -12.88
N GLU A 126 8.62 -23.09 -14.17
CA GLU A 126 9.91 -23.20 -14.88
C GLU A 126 10.98 -22.19 -14.42
N TRP A 127 10.62 -21.21 -13.58
CA TRP A 127 11.57 -20.21 -13.09
C TRP A 127 12.49 -20.72 -11.98
N GLY A 128 12.20 -21.90 -11.41
CA GLY A 128 12.98 -22.49 -10.33
C GLY A 128 12.42 -22.20 -8.95
N ASP A 129 13.24 -22.41 -7.92
CA ASP A 129 12.83 -22.43 -6.51
C ASP A 129 13.45 -21.34 -5.66
N ARG A 130 14.57 -20.74 -6.08
CA ARG A 130 15.23 -19.65 -5.38
C ARG A 130 14.37 -18.39 -5.44
N VAL A 131 14.08 -17.81 -4.29
CA VAL A 131 13.29 -16.58 -4.17
C VAL A 131 14.08 -15.49 -3.48
N GLU A 132 14.03 -14.28 -4.01
CA GLU A 132 14.48 -13.06 -3.34
C GLU A 132 13.30 -12.11 -3.16
N VAL A 133 13.01 -11.72 -1.92
CA VAL A 133 11.96 -10.77 -1.55
C VAL A 133 12.63 -9.42 -1.29
N ASP A 134 12.43 -8.49 -2.22
CA ASP A 134 12.79 -7.09 -2.10
C ASP A 134 11.68 -6.37 -1.34
N SER A 135 12.00 -5.69 -0.25
CA SER A 135 11.03 -5.13 0.67
C SER A 135 11.31 -3.66 0.93
N LYS A 136 10.31 -2.82 0.67
CA LYS A 136 10.33 -1.38 1.00
C LYS A 136 9.18 -1.02 1.94
N ILE A 137 9.50 -0.27 2.99
CA ILE A 137 8.55 0.20 4.01
C ILE A 137 8.67 1.71 4.10
N TYR A 138 7.54 2.41 4.11
CA TYR A 138 7.50 3.86 4.28
C TYR A 138 7.04 4.19 5.69
N LEU A 139 7.88 4.92 6.44
CA LEU A 139 7.54 5.39 7.78
C LEU A 139 6.97 6.81 7.72
N GLU A 140 5.86 7.02 8.41
CA GLU A 140 5.27 8.32 8.66
C GLU A 140 5.67 8.92 10.01
N PRO A 141 5.74 10.27 10.13
CA PRO A 141 5.61 11.27 9.06
C PRO A 141 6.94 11.60 8.39
N SER A 142 8.04 10.91 8.75
CA SER A 142 9.37 11.24 8.25
C SER A 142 9.59 10.90 6.78
N LEU A 143 8.68 10.12 6.18
CA LEU A 143 8.80 9.52 4.85
C LEU A 143 10.14 8.80 4.70
N THR A 144 10.59 8.15 5.77
CA THR A 144 11.82 7.35 5.75
C THR A 144 11.53 6.06 5.01
N THR A 145 12.36 5.73 4.01
CA THR A 145 12.25 4.44 3.30
C THR A 145 13.16 3.42 3.98
N LEU A 146 12.58 2.33 4.46
CA LEU A 146 13.34 1.18 4.94
C LEU A 146 13.40 0.15 3.82
N SER A 147 14.61 -0.27 3.42
CA SER A 147 14.82 -1.25 2.35
C SER A 147 15.55 -2.48 2.85
N SER A 148 15.13 -3.67 2.43
CA SER A 148 15.82 -4.93 2.73
C SER A 148 15.57 -5.96 1.62
N VAL A 149 16.52 -6.88 1.44
CA VAL A 149 16.38 -8.00 0.49
C VAL A 149 16.58 -9.31 1.24
N TRP A 150 15.65 -10.24 1.05
CA TRP A 150 15.59 -11.50 1.77
C TRP A 150 15.60 -12.68 0.81
N ARG A 151 16.39 -13.72 1.07
CA ARG A 151 16.48 -14.90 0.20
C ARG A 151 15.98 -16.17 0.87
N GLY A 152 15.34 -17.03 0.10
CA GLY A 152 15.05 -18.41 0.51
C GLY A 152 14.64 -19.28 -0.66
N ARG A 153 13.90 -20.36 -0.40
CA ARG A 153 13.43 -21.30 -1.43
C ARG A 153 11.98 -21.69 -1.28
N LEU A 154 11.30 -21.91 -2.40
CA LEU A 154 9.94 -22.45 -2.43
C LEU A 154 9.94 -23.94 -2.02
N PRO A 155 9.00 -24.37 -1.18
CA PRO A 155 8.80 -25.79 -0.90
C PRO A 155 8.27 -26.50 -2.15
N GLY A 156 8.97 -27.53 -2.65
CA GLY A 156 8.53 -28.36 -3.78
C GLY A 156 9.54 -28.60 -4.90
N ALA A 157 10.72 -27.98 -4.89
CA ALA A 157 11.84 -28.44 -5.73
C ALA A 157 12.56 -29.63 -5.06
N PRO A 158 13.03 -30.63 -5.83
CA PRO A 158 13.59 -31.84 -5.26
C PRO A 158 14.95 -31.55 -4.61
N ALA A 159 14.94 -31.31 -3.31
CA ALA A 159 16.09 -31.54 -2.45
C ALA A 159 15.56 -31.89 -1.04
N ALA A 160 15.68 -33.18 -0.74
CA ALA A 160 15.73 -33.83 0.58
C ALA A 160 14.85 -33.26 1.72
N LEU A 161 13.93 -34.12 2.16
CA LEU A 161 13.28 -34.11 3.47
C LEU A 161 14.19 -33.58 4.58
N GLU A 162 13.89 -32.40 5.10
CA GLU A 162 14.17 -32.09 6.50
C GLU A 162 12.89 -31.60 7.17
N THR A 163 12.42 -32.43 8.09
CA THR A 163 11.26 -32.24 8.95
C THR A 163 11.63 -31.36 10.15
N THR A 164 10.91 -30.27 10.41
CA THR A 164 10.74 -29.68 11.76
C THR A 164 9.53 -28.72 11.78
N PRO A 165 8.95 -28.36 12.95
CA PRO A 165 7.56 -28.67 13.23
C PRO A 165 6.60 -27.48 13.10
N ARG A 166 5.37 -27.85 12.75
CA ARG A 166 4.12 -27.08 12.66
C ARG A 166 3.85 -26.24 13.92
N ALA A 167 3.93 -24.91 13.79
CA ALA A 167 3.31 -23.98 14.74
C ALA A 167 1.82 -23.81 14.38
N GLN A 168 0.96 -23.94 15.39
CA GLN A 168 -0.50 -23.97 15.26
C GLN A 168 -1.08 -22.63 14.82
N ALA A 169 -1.89 -22.65 13.76
CA ALA A 169 -2.73 -21.52 13.36
C ALA A 169 -3.93 -21.41 14.30
N VAL A 170 -4.12 -20.24 14.91
CA VAL A 170 -5.31 -19.88 15.68
C VAL A 170 -6.33 -19.30 14.69
N SER A 171 -7.45 -20.00 14.51
CA SER A 171 -8.56 -19.59 13.65
C SER A 171 -9.40 -18.50 14.35
N GLN A 172 -9.68 -17.38 13.68
CA GLN A 172 -10.75 -16.46 14.06
C GLN A 172 -11.82 -16.39 12.95
N PRO A 173 -13.11 -16.24 13.29
CA PRO A 173 -14.21 -16.28 12.33
C PRO A 173 -14.39 -14.93 11.62
N VAL A 174 -14.52 -14.97 10.29
CA VAL A 174 -14.83 -13.82 9.42
C VAL A 174 -16.26 -13.32 9.70
N SER A 175 -16.41 -12.07 10.14
CA SER A 175 -17.71 -11.44 10.39
C SER A 175 -18.01 -10.38 9.31
N ALA A 176 -19.29 -10.01 9.15
CA ALA A 176 -19.83 -9.06 8.16
C ALA A 176 -19.14 -7.67 8.06
N SER A 177 -18.18 -7.38 8.93
CA SER A 177 -17.25 -6.25 8.83
C SER A 177 -16.34 -6.32 7.59
N ALA A 178 -15.95 -7.51 7.13
CA ALA A 178 -14.98 -7.68 6.04
C ALA A 178 -15.47 -7.11 4.69
N ALA A 179 -16.74 -7.32 4.33
CA ALA A 179 -17.31 -6.81 3.08
C ALA A 179 -17.42 -5.28 3.05
N THR A 180 -17.68 -4.66 4.21
CA THR A 180 -17.74 -3.20 4.35
C THR A 180 -16.34 -2.60 4.23
N VAL A 181 -15.34 -3.25 4.84
CA VAL A 181 -13.93 -2.84 4.74
C VAL A 181 -13.41 -2.96 3.31
N ALA A 182 -13.71 -4.07 2.62
CA ALA A 182 -13.31 -4.28 1.23
C ALA A 182 -13.90 -3.24 0.27
N ALA A 183 -15.15 -2.81 0.47
CA ALA A 183 -15.75 -1.73 -0.30
C ALA A 183 -15.03 -0.40 -0.07
N VAL A 184 -14.74 -0.04 1.19
CA VAL A 184 -13.99 1.18 1.52
C VAL A 184 -12.58 1.15 0.92
N GLN A 185 -11.90 -0.01 0.94
CA GLN A 185 -10.58 -0.20 0.33
C GLN A 185 -10.60 -0.12 -1.20
N ALA A 186 -11.67 -0.60 -1.85
CA ALA A 186 -11.84 -0.43 -3.30
C ALA A 186 -11.96 1.06 -3.67
N GLU A 187 -12.68 1.85 -2.86
CA GLU A 187 -12.73 3.30 -3.02
C GLU A 187 -11.37 3.96 -2.77
N MET A 188 -10.59 3.50 -1.78
CA MET A 188 -9.22 4.00 -1.56
C MET A 188 -8.30 3.73 -2.75
N ARG A 189 -8.33 2.53 -3.34
CA ARG A 189 -7.51 2.19 -4.52
C ARG A 189 -7.81 3.08 -5.72
N LYS A 190 -9.09 3.36 -5.97
CA LYS A 190 -9.52 4.28 -7.04
C LYS A 190 -8.98 5.69 -6.80
N ARG A 191 -8.99 6.15 -5.53
CA ARG A 191 -8.39 7.44 -5.14
C ARG A 191 -6.89 7.48 -5.39
N ASP A 192 -6.17 6.43 -5.02
CA ASP A 192 -4.71 6.41 -5.19
C ASP A 192 -4.31 6.37 -6.67
N GLU A 193 -5.01 5.60 -7.49
CA GLU A 193 -4.81 5.60 -8.94
C GLU A 193 -5.14 6.98 -9.54
N GLY A 194 -6.25 7.60 -9.12
CA GLY A 194 -6.61 8.94 -9.57
C GLY A 194 -5.56 10.00 -9.19
N ARG A 195 -5.02 9.94 -7.95
CA ARG A 195 -3.91 10.81 -7.51
C ARG A 195 -2.65 10.59 -8.33
N ARG A 196 -2.31 9.33 -8.63
CA ARG A 196 -1.15 8.99 -9.44
C ARG A 196 -1.27 9.59 -10.85
N ILE A 197 -2.43 9.46 -11.49
CA ILE A 197 -2.69 10.06 -12.80
C ILE A 197 -2.62 11.59 -12.72
N ALA A 198 -3.22 12.20 -11.70
CA ALA A 198 -3.17 13.65 -11.48
C ALA A 198 -1.74 14.17 -11.32
N LEU A 199 -0.87 13.42 -10.63
CA LEU A 199 0.53 13.78 -10.41
C LEU A 199 1.40 13.58 -11.67
N GLU A 200 1.27 12.43 -12.33
CA GLU A 200 2.13 12.06 -13.46
C GLU A 200 1.68 12.70 -14.79
N ASN A 201 0.37 12.83 -15.00
CA ASN A 201 -0.21 13.38 -16.22
C ASN A 201 -1.48 14.20 -15.94
N PRO A 202 -1.33 15.46 -15.46
CA PRO A 202 -2.47 16.30 -15.11
C PRO A 202 -3.44 16.56 -16.27
N ARG A 203 -2.95 16.56 -17.52
CA ARG A 203 -3.81 16.70 -18.71
C ARG A 203 -4.75 15.51 -18.88
N LEU A 204 -4.21 14.30 -18.73
CA LEU A 204 -5.02 13.09 -18.74
C LEU A 204 -6.02 13.07 -17.58
N ALA A 205 -5.63 13.57 -16.40
CA ALA A 205 -6.54 13.68 -15.27
C ALA A 205 -7.75 14.58 -15.57
N LEU A 206 -7.53 15.73 -16.22
CA LEU A 206 -8.61 16.62 -16.68
C LEU A 206 -9.49 15.95 -17.75
N GLU A 207 -8.90 15.23 -18.70
CA GLU A 207 -9.65 14.47 -19.71
C GLU A 207 -10.53 13.39 -19.09
N LEU A 208 -9.99 12.65 -18.11
CA LEU A 208 -10.68 11.62 -17.33
C LEU A 208 -11.63 12.17 -16.27
N GLY A 209 -11.67 13.49 -16.05
CA GLY A 209 -12.56 14.13 -15.07
C GLY A 209 -12.23 13.84 -13.61
N ILE A 210 -10.97 13.50 -13.31
CA ILE A 210 -10.53 13.20 -11.94
C ILE A 210 -10.70 14.44 -11.06
N GLY A 211 -11.36 14.28 -9.91
CA GLY A 211 -11.60 15.35 -8.97
C GLY A 211 -12.83 16.22 -9.25
N ASP A 212 -13.55 15.99 -10.35
CA ASP A 212 -14.75 16.76 -10.70
C ASP A 212 -16.02 15.95 -10.37
N PRO A 213 -16.73 16.26 -9.26
CA PRO A 213 -17.90 15.50 -8.85
C PRO A 213 -19.08 15.61 -9.84
N ASP A 214 -19.08 16.63 -10.70
CA ASP A 214 -20.15 16.90 -11.66
C ASP A 214 -19.82 16.31 -13.05
N ARG A 215 -18.61 15.78 -13.26
CA ARG A 215 -18.16 15.24 -14.55
C ARG A 215 -18.21 13.72 -14.58
N HIS A 216 -19.08 13.18 -15.42
CA HIS A 216 -19.21 11.74 -15.63
C HIS A 216 -18.39 11.27 -16.84
N ALA A 217 -17.07 11.25 -16.71
CA ALA A 217 -16.16 10.81 -17.76
C ALA A 217 -15.91 9.28 -17.78
N GLY A 218 -16.66 8.51 -16.97
CA GLY A 218 -16.59 7.04 -16.93
C GLY A 218 -15.40 6.46 -16.17
N PHE A 219 -14.44 7.31 -15.76
CA PHE A 219 -13.40 6.95 -14.81
C PHE A 219 -13.92 7.13 -13.39
N ASP A 220 -13.74 6.11 -12.55
CA ASP A 220 -14.12 6.15 -11.14
C ASP A 220 -12.86 6.40 -10.30
N ASP A 221 -12.72 7.62 -9.81
CA ASP A 221 -11.58 8.09 -9.03
C ASP A 221 -11.76 7.86 -7.51
N GLY A 222 -12.78 7.11 -7.09
CA GLY A 222 -13.02 6.83 -5.67
C GLY A 222 -13.51 8.06 -4.89
N GLY A 223 -14.03 9.05 -5.62
CA GLY A 223 -14.57 10.28 -5.07
C GLY A 223 -13.50 11.28 -4.68
N LEU A 224 -12.43 11.38 -5.47
CA LEU A 224 -11.48 12.48 -5.35
C LEU A 224 -12.16 13.81 -5.65
N ILE A 225 -11.62 14.89 -5.09
CA ILE A 225 -12.12 16.24 -5.33
C ILE A 225 -10.95 17.17 -5.58
N ASP A 226 -10.96 17.78 -6.74
CA ASP A 226 -10.02 18.84 -7.06
C ASP A 226 -10.44 20.12 -6.35
N ILE A 227 -9.62 20.54 -5.40
CA ILE A 227 -9.91 21.72 -4.57
C ILE A 227 -9.86 22.99 -5.41
N ASN A 228 -9.15 23.03 -6.53
CA ASN A 228 -9.08 24.19 -7.39
C ASN A 228 -10.39 24.43 -8.17
N GLY A 229 -11.05 23.36 -8.62
CA GLY A 229 -12.26 23.41 -9.43
C GLY A 229 -13.58 23.65 -8.67
N VAL A 230 -13.63 23.44 -7.35
CA VAL A 230 -14.91 23.40 -6.62
C VAL A 230 -15.23 24.65 -5.79
N ALA A 231 -16.52 24.88 -5.53
CA ALA A 231 -17.03 25.95 -4.66
C ALA A 231 -17.03 25.56 -3.16
N ALA A 232 -17.17 26.56 -2.28
CA ALA A 232 -17.15 26.36 -0.83
C ALA A 232 -18.23 25.38 -0.34
N GLU A 233 -19.41 25.42 -0.95
CA GLU A 233 -20.51 24.52 -0.61
C GLU A 233 -20.17 23.05 -0.91
N THR A 234 -19.45 22.80 -2.02
CA THR A 234 -18.98 21.47 -2.38
C THR A 234 -17.85 20.99 -1.46
N LEU A 235 -16.90 21.89 -1.12
CA LEU A 235 -15.85 21.60 -0.14
C LEU A 235 -16.44 21.21 1.23
N SER A 236 -17.38 22.01 1.74
CA SER A 236 -18.03 21.76 3.03
C SER A 236 -18.74 20.40 3.05
N ARG A 237 -19.52 20.10 2.01
CA ARG A 237 -20.28 18.86 1.92
C ARG A 237 -19.37 17.63 1.82
N ALA A 238 -18.37 17.69 0.95
CA ALA A 238 -17.63 16.51 0.58
C ALA A 238 -16.51 16.15 1.56
N PHE A 239 -15.87 17.17 2.14
CA PHE A 239 -14.83 17.00 3.16
C PHE A 239 -15.37 17.11 4.59
N ARG A 240 -16.69 17.32 4.76
CA ARG A 240 -17.34 17.53 6.08
C ARG A 240 -16.74 18.71 6.85
N LEU A 241 -16.30 19.73 6.12
CA LEU A 241 -15.75 20.96 6.68
C LEU A 241 -16.86 21.91 7.12
N SER A 242 -16.57 22.75 8.11
CA SER A 242 -17.46 23.86 8.46
C SER A 242 -17.55 24.85 7.30
N ALA A 243 -18.64 25.63 7.25
CA ALA A 243 -18.80 26.68 6.24
C ALA A 243 -17.67 27.73 6.33
N ASP A 244 -17.19 28.01 7.54
CA ASP A 244 -16.04 28.89 7.78
C ASP A 244 -14.75 28.32 7.16
N ALA A 245 -14.42 27.06 7.43
CA ALA A 245 -13.23 26.41 6.89
C ALA A 245 -13.25 26.34 5.35
N ALA A 246 -14.40 25.98 4.77
CA ALA A 246 -14.57 25.99 3.32
C ALA A 246 -14.43 27.40 2.72
N SER A 247 -14.95 28.44 3.40
CA SER A 247 -14.79 29.84 2.99
C SER A 247 -13.34 30.29 3.08
N ARG A 248 -12.60 29.88 4.12
CA ARG A 248 -11.16 30.15 4.27
C ARG A 248 -10.35 29.54 3.13
N ILE A 249 -10.67 28.32 2.69
CA ILE A 249 -10.02 27.67 1.54
C ILE A 249 -10.27 28.47 0.26
N VAL A 250 -11.51 28.85 -0.05
CA VAL A 250 -11.82 29.64 -1.26
C VAL A 250 -11.18 31.02 -1.21
N GLY A 251 -11.19 31.67 -0.03
CA GLY A 251 -10.52 32.95 0.17
C GLY A 251 -9.00 32.84 0.00
N ALA A 252 -8.39 31.77 0.51
CA ALA A 252 -6.98 31.47 0.31
C ALA A 252 -6.64 31.25 -1.17
N ARG A 253 -7.49 30.53 -1.91
CA ARG A 253 -7.34 30.29 -3.35
C ARG A 253 -7.25 31.60 -4.13
N ALA A 254 -8.13 32.55 -3.82
CA ALA A 254 -8.10 33.88 -4.43
C ALA A 254 -6.82 34.67 -4.08
N ARG A 255 -6.31 34.54 -2.84
CA ARG A 255 -5.08 35.23 -2.41
C ARG A 255 -3.82 34.71 -3.10
N VAL A 256 -3.75 33.41 -3.40
CA VAL A 256 -2.57 32.79 -4.03
C VAL A 256 -2.57 32.90 -5.57
N GLY A 257 -3.54 33.62 -6.16
CA GLY A 257 -3.59 33.86 -7.60
C GLY A 257 -4.57 32.97 -8.37
N GLY A 258 -5.48 32.29 -7.67
CA GLY A 258 -6.62 31.60 -8.26
C GLY A 258 -6.55 30.07 -8.23
N ALA A 259 -5.37 29.49 -8.03
CA ALA A 259 -5.17 28.05 -7.93
C ALA A 259 -4.06 27.73 -6.92
N PHE A 260 -4.25 26.67 -6.17
CA PHE A 260 -3.20 26.06 -5.35
C PHE A 260 -2.32 25.13 -6.19
N THR A 261 -1.13 24.88 -5.70
CA THR A 261 -0.15 23.95 -6.29
C THR A 261 0.06 22.71 -5.43
N SER A 262 -0.33 22.72 -4.15
CA SER A 262 -0.28 21.56 -3.26
C SER A 262 -1.27 21.66 -2.09
N VAL A 263 -1.47 20.55 -1.37
CA VAL A 263 -2.32 20.52 -0.17
C VAL A 263 -1.70 21.31 0.99
N GLU A 264 -0.37 21.29 1.11
CA GLU A 264 0.36 22.05 2.12
C GLU A 264 0.16 23.56 1.96
N GLU A 265 0.07 24.04 0.72
CA GLU A 265 -0.26 25.42 0.42
C GLU A 265 -1.66 25.79 0.93
N ILE A 266 -2.64 24.89 0.75
CA ILE A 266 -4.00 25.09 1.26
C ILE A 266 -3.99 25.18 2.78
N VAL A 267 -3.33 24.23 3.46
CA VAL A 267 -3.24 24.20 4.93
C VAL A 267 -2.61 25.48 5.47
N LEU A 268 -1.53 25.93 4.83
CA LEU A 268 -0.81 27.14 5.21
C LEU A 268 -1.67 28.40 5.04
N TYR A 269 -2.24 28.61 3.84
CA TYR A 269 -2.92 29.87 3.52
C TYR A 269 -4.36 29.94 4.03
N ALA A 270 -5.03 28.80 4.18
CA ALA A 270 -6.38 28.75 4.77
C ALA A 270 -6.35 28.59 6.29
N GLU A 271 -5.16 28.44 6.90
CA GLU A 271 -4.96 28.26 8.34
C GLU A 271 -5.76 27.06 8.88
N LEU A 272 -5.67 25.93 8.20
CA LEU A 272 -6.42 24.73 8.57
C LEU A 272 -5.84 24.11 9.85
N SER A 273 -6.73 23.65 10.72
CA SER A 273 -6.37 22.79 11.85
C SER A 273 -5.93 21.41 11.37
N SER A 274 -5.19 20.66 12.20
CA SER A 274 -4.75 19.29 11.86
C SER A 274 -5.91 18.35 11.54
N ARG A 275 -7.09 18.58 12.13
CA ARG A 275 -8.29 17.79 11.80
C ARG A 275 -8.81 18.11 10.40
N GLU A 276 -8.81 19.37 10.01
CA GLU A 276 -9.25 19.81 8.68
C GLU A 276 -8.25 19.34 7.61
N GLU A 277 -6.96 19.42 7.89
CA GLU A 277 -5.91 18.86 7.04
C GLU A 277 -6.11 17.35 6.80
N GLN A 278 -6.37 16.57 7.84
CA GLN A 278 -6.61 15.12 7.71
C GLN A 278 -7.82 14.82 6.81
N LEU A 279 -8.86 15.65 6.87
CA LEU A 279 -10.03 15.52 5.99
C LEU A 279 -9.67 15.79 4.53
N LEU A 280 -8.83 16.80 4.28
CA LEU A 280 -8.33 17.08 2.92
C LEU A 280 -7.47 15.93 2.39
N GLN A 281 -6.53 15.41 3.18
CA GLN A 281 -5.61 14.34 2.76
C GLN A 281 -6.36 13.09 2.25
N GLU A 282 -7.54 12.79 2.80
CA GLU A 282 -8.32 11.61 2.42
C GLU A 282 -8.81 11.65 0.97
N ARG A 283 -9.14 12.83 0.42
CA ARG A 283 -9.86 12.94 -0.88
C ARG A 283 -9.43 14.10 -1.79
N ALA A 284 -8.54 14.97 -1.34
CA ALA A 284 -8.12 16.12 -2.12
C ALA A 284 -7.17 15.72 -3.25
N VAL A 285 -7.36 16.36 -4.39
CA VAL A 285 -6.33 16.54 -5.42
C VAL A 285 -6.19 18.02 -5.73
N VAL A 286 -5.07 18.38 -6.33
CA VAL A 286 -4.79 19.75 -6.78
C VAL A 286 -4.33 19.66 -8.23
N LEU A 287 -5.21 20.02 -9.16
CA LEU A 287 -4.89 20.03 -10.58
C LEU A 287 -4.44 21.42 -11.04
N PRO A 288 -3.55 21.51 -12.05
CA PRO A 288 -3.18 22.78 -12.67
C PRO A 288 -4.30 23.23 -13.63
N TRP A 289 -4.91 24.38 -13.33
CA TRP A 289 -5.92 25.06 -14.16
C TRP A 289 -5.35 26.32 -14.82
#